data_AF-A0A3M1P7G9-F1
#
_entry.id   AF-A0A3M1P7G9-F1
#
_cell.length_a   1.000
_cell.length_b   1.000
_cell.length_c   1.000
_cell.angle_alpha   90.00
_cell.angle_beta   90.00
_cell.angle_gamma   90.00
#
_symmetry.space_group_name_H-M   'P 1'
#
loop_
_entity.id
_entity.type
_entity.pdbx_description
1 polymer ?
#
loop_
_entity_poly.entity_id
_entity_poly.type
_entity_poly.pdbx_seq_one_letter_code
_entity_poly.pdbx_strand_id
1 'polypeptide(L)'
;MAEVTTSHLADILGDEASYLLDHKCTTIPKEQLHLPGPDFVDRVWIPSDRSPQVLRSLQTLFNHGRLGGTGYLSILPVDQGIEHSAGASFAKNPIYFDPENIVKLAIEGG
;
A
#
# COMPACT_ATOMS: atom_id res chain seq x y z
N MET A 1 -15.14 -13.96 9.09
CA MET A 1 -15.25 -12.51 8.89
C MET A 1 -15.58 -11.92 10.24
N ALA A 2 -14.67 -11.15 10.84
CA ALA A 2 -14.95 -10.51 12.12
C ALA A 2 -15.98 -9.42 11.88
N GLU A 3 -17.19 -9.63 12.39
CA GLU A 3 -18.25 -8.65 12.49
C GLU A 3 -17.76 -7.59 13.49
N VAL A 4 -16.99 -6.62 13.01
CA VAL A 4 -16.64 -5.43 13.79
C VAL A 4 -17.96 -4.70 13.99
N THR A 5 -18.48 -4.83 15.20
CA THR A 5 -19.70 -4.15 15.63
C THR A 5 -19.52 -2.66 15.41
N THR A 6 -20.28 -2.13 14.45
CA THR A 6 -20.42 -0.70 14.16
C THR A 6 -20.70 0.12 15.44
N SER A 7 -21.18 -0.51 16.51
CA SER A 7 -21.44 0.11 17.81
C SER A 7 -20.18 0.65 18.50
N HIS A 8 -19.09 -0.12 18.63
CA HIS A 8 -17.92 0.37 19.39
C HIS A 8 -17.21 1.51 18.67
N LEU A 9 -17.15 1.45 17.33
CA LEU A 9 -16.58 2.52 16.52
C LEU A 9 -17.44 3.78 16.61
N ALA A 10 -18.78 3.64 16.56
CA ALA A 10 -19.70 4.74 16.74
C ALA A 10 -19.56 5.40 18.13
N ASP A 11 -19.36 4.61 19.19
CA ASP A 11 -19.15 5.12 20.55
C ASP A 11 -17.87 5.98 20.67
N ILE A 12 -16.79 5.57 19.99
CA ILE A 12 -15.53 6.34 19.97
C ILE A 12 -15.71 7.65 19.19
N LEU A 13 -16.45 7.61 18.08
CA LEU A 13 -16.66 8.75 17.20
C LEU A 13 -17.73 9.73 17.74
N GLY A 14 -18.60 9.28 18.65
CA GLY A 14 -19.62 10.10 19.29
C GLY A 14 -20.50 10.82 18.27
N ASP A 15 -20.60 12.14 18.42
CA ASP A 15 -21.46 12.99 17.59
C ASP A 15 -21.04 13.04 16.11
N GLU A 16 -19.78 12.71 15.79
CA GLU A 16 -19.27 12.68 14.41
C GLU A 16 -19.54 11.35 13.69
N ALA A 17 -20.01 10.33 14.41
CA ALA A 17 -20.14 8.97 13.89
C ALA A 17 -20.94 8.91 12.58
N SER A 18 -22.13 9.53 12.53
CA SER A 18 -22.95 9.52 11.31
C SER A 18 -22.31 10.32 10.18
N TYR A 19 -21.70 11.47 10.49
CA TYR A 19 -21.02 12.29 9.48
C TYR A 19 -19.88 11.54 8.79
N LEU A 20 -19.09 10.77 9.54
CA LEU A 20 -17.91 10.05 9.02
C LEU A 20 -18.26 8.69 8.42
N LEU A 21 -19.09 7.89 9.10
CA LEU A 21 -19.37 6.50 8.71
C LEU A 21 -20.41 6.39 7.59
N ASP A 22 -21.37 7.32 7.54
CA ASP A 22 -22.42 7.30 6.51
C ASP A 22 -22.04 8.13 5.26
N HIS A 23 -20.85 8.77 5.27
CA HIS A 23 -20.41 9.58 4.14
C HIS A 23 -20.35 8.75 2.85
N LYS A 24 -21.05 9.23 1.82
CA LYS A 24 -20.92 8.74 0.45
C LYS A 24 -20.43 9.89 -0.42
N CYS A 25 -19.26 9.71 -1.03
CA CYS A 25 -18.74 10.67 -1.99
C CYS A 25 -19.72 10.81 -3.17
N THR A 26 -20.18 12.02 -3.44
CA THR A 26 -21.04 12.36 -4.59
C THR A 26 -20.28 13.06 -5.70
N THR A 27 -19.01 13.42 -5.48
CA THR A 27 -18.20 14.20 -6.42
C THR A 27 -17.55 13.35 -7.51
N ILE A 28 -17.06 12.15 -7.15
CA ILE A 28 -16.39 11.24 -8.07
C ILE A 28 -17.12 9.89 -8.05
N PRO A 29 -17.74 9.47 -9.15
CA PRO A 29 -18.39 8.16 -9.24
C PRO A 29 -17.38 7.02 -9.05
N LYS A 30 -17.76 5.98 -8.31
CA LYS A 30 -16.90 4.82 -8.03
C LYS A 30 -16.47 4.11 -9.31
N GLU A 31 -17.30 4.15 -10.35
CA GLU A 31 -17.10 3.51 -11.64
C GLU A 31 -15.93 4.13 -12.41
N GLN A 32 -15.51 5.36 -12.06
CA GLN A 32 -14.34 6.01 -12.65
C GLN A 32 -13.01 5.55 -12.00
N LEU A 33 -13.07 4.74 -10.94
CA LEU A 33 -11.87 4.30 -10.23
C LEU A 33 -11.31 3.00 -10.82
N HIS A 34 -10.01 3.01 -11.13
CA HIS A 34 -9.27 1.80 -11.43
C HIS A 34 -8.79 1.14 -10.12
N LEU A 35 -9.64 0.31 -9.54
CA LEU A 35 -9.31 -0.37 -8.29
C LEU A 35 -8.28 -1.49 -8.49
N PRO A 36 -7.39 -1.74 -7.50
CA PRO A 36 -6.54 -2.93 -7.45
C PRO A 36 -7.36 -4.23 -7.54
N GLY A 37 -6.78 -5.24 -8.17
CA GLY A 37 -7.36 -6.57 -8.28
C GLY A 37 -6.38 -7.57 -8.90
N PRO A 38 -6.73 -8.86 -8.94
CA PRO A 38 -5.91 -9.90 -9.58
C PRO A 38 -5.66 -9.65 -11.06
N ASP A 39 -6.54 -8.87 -11.72
CA ASP A 39 -6.49 -8.49 -13.12
C ASP A 39 -5.82 -7.13 -13.36
N PHE A 40 -5.19 -6.52 -12.35
CA PHE A 40 -4.78 -5.10 -12.42
C PHE A 40 -3.79 -4.81 -13.55
N VAL A 41 -2.82 -5.70 -13.79
CA VAL A 41 -1.88 -5.55 -14.92
C VAL A 41 -2.60 -5.61 -16.25
N ASP A 42 -3.53 -6.54 -16.41
CA ASP A 42 -4.28 -6.74 -17.64
C ASP A 42 -5.24 -5.57 -17.93
N ARG A 43 -5.99 -5.14 -16.91
CA ARG A 43 -7.00 -4.10 -17.04
C ARG A 43 -6.42 -2.70 -17.12
N VAL A 44 -5.34 -2.41 -16.38
CA VAL A 44 -4.83 -1.03 -16.22
C VAL A 44 -3.54 -0.79 -16.99
N TRP A 45 -2.63 -1.77 -17.04
CA TRP A 45 -1.30 -1.56 -17.59
C TRP A 45 -1.14 -2.00 -19.05
N ILE A 46 -1.82 -3.07 -19.49
CA ILE A 46 -1.76 -3.50 -20.91
C ILE A 46 -2.13 -2.39 -21.90
N PRO A 47 -3.16 -1.54 -21.67
CA PRO A 47 -3.53 -0.49 -22.62
C PRO A 47 -2.54 0.68 -22.71
N SER A 48 -1.49 0.69 -21.88
CA SER A 48 -0.48 1.76 -21.86
C SER A 48 0.59 1.60 -22.96
N ASP A 49 1.55 2.51 -23.00
CA ASP A 49 2.72 2.47 -23.88
C ASP A 49 3.86 1.57 -23.36
N ARG A 50 3.66 0.86 -22.25
CA ARG A 50 4.70 0.02 -21.65
C ARG A 50 5.01 -1.20 -22.51
N SER A 51 6.30 -1.46 -22.68
CA SER A 51 6.75 -2.61 -23.46
C SER A 51 6.35 -3.94 -22.78
N PRO A 52 6.27 -5.05 -23.53
CA PRO A 52 6.00 -6.37 -22.95
C PRO A 52 6.97 -6.76 -21.84
N GLN A 53 8.22 -6.29 -21.89
CA GLN A 53 9.21 -6.51 -20.84
C GLN A 53 8.84 -5.78 -19.54
N VAL A 54 8.38 -4.52 -19.64
CA VAL A 54 7.93 -3.76 -18.46
C VAL A 54 6.66 -4.38 -17.88
N LEU A 55 5.70 -4.76 -18.72
CA LEU A 55 4.46 -5.43 -18.26
C LEU A 55 4.78 -6.73 -17.52
N ARG A 56 5.73 -7.53 -18.01
CA ARG A 56 6.21 -8.73 -17.30
C ARG A 56 6.81 -8.39 -15.94
N SER A 57 7.66 -7.36 -15.85
CA SER A 57 8.25 -6.93 -14.58
C SER A 57 7.18 -6.48 -13.58
N LEU A 58 6.17 -5.72 -14.05
CA LEU A 58 5.03 -5.32 -13.23
C LEU A 58 4.25 -6.55 -12.75
N GLN A 59 3.99 -7.53 -13.62
CA GLN A 59 3.30 -8.77 -13.24
C GLN A 59 4.07 -9.53 -12.15
N THR A 60 5.40 -9.62 -12.27
CA THR A 60 6.24 -10.23 -11.23
C THR A 60 6.09 -9.50 -9.90
N LEU A 61 6.13 -8.17 -9.90
CA LEU A 61 5.99 -7.36 -8.68
C LEU A 61 4.60 -7.55 -8.03
N PHE A 62 3.52 -7.42 -8.81
CA PHE A 62 2.15 -7.53 -8.29
C PHE A 62 1.75 -8.97 -7.89
N ASN A 63 2.48 -10.00 -8.32
CA ASN A 63 2.25 -11.40 -7.94
C ASN A 63 3.24 -11.92 -6.90
N HIS A 64 4.15 -11.08 -6.39
CA HIS A 64 5.12 -11.48 -5.38
C HIS A 64 4.59 -11.20 -3.97
N GLY A 65 5.13 -11.95 -3.00
CA GLY A 65 4.96 -11.65 -1.59
C GLY A 65 3.53 -11.85 -1.07
N ARG A 66 3.27 -11.27 0.10
CA ARG A 66 1.98 -11.43 0.81
C ARG A 66 0.80 -10.80 0.09
N LEU A 67 1.04 -9.77 -0.73
CA LEU A 67 0.02 -9.06 -1.50
C LEU A 67 -0.15 -9.60 -2.92
N GLY A 68 0.53 -10.69 -3.26
CA GLY A 68 0.47 -11.30 -4.58
C GLY A 68 -0.96 -11.55 -5.06
N GLY A 69 -1.29 -11.07 -6.26
CA GLY A 69 -2.60 -11.25 -6.88
C GLY A 69 -3.73 -10.38 -6.29
N THR A 70 -3.44 -9.50 -5.35
CA THR A 70 -4.42 -8.52 -4.85
C THR A 70 -4.48 -7.25 -5.69
N GLY A 71 -3.46 -7.02 -6.53
CA GLY A 71 -3.24 -5.78 -7.27
C GLY A 71 -2.66 -4.66 -6.41
N TYR A 72 -2.45 -4.87 -5.10
CA TYR A 72 -1.70 -3.97 -4.24
C TYR A 72 -0.21 -4.31 -4.28
N LEU A 73 0.62 -3.30 -4.08
CA LEU A 73 2.07 -3.43 -4.01
C LEU A 73 2.58 -2.76 -2.73
N SER A 74 3.36 -3.50 -1.94
CA SER A 74 4.05 -2.97 -0.76
C SER A 74 5.46 -2.57 -1.17
N ILE A 75 5.85 -1.33 -0.90
CA ILE A 75 7.19 -0.82 -1.17
C ILE A 75 7.74 -0.23 0.12
N LEU A 76 8.92 -0.69 0.54
CA LEU A 76 9.69 -0.07 1.61
C LEU A 76 10.63 0.98 0.99
N PRO A 77 10.37 2.30 1.15
CA PRO A 77 11.28 3.33 0.67
C PRO A 77 12.55 3.37 1.53
N VAL A 78 13.73 3.44 0.89
CA VAL A 78 15.04 3.33 1.56
C VAL A 78 16.01 4.47 1.18
N ASP A 79 15.50 5.52 0.53
CA ASP A 79 16.24 6.73 0.11
C ASP A 79 16.55 7.71 1.26
N GLN A 80 15.89 7.56 2.40
CA GLN A 80 15.98 8.44 3.58
C GLN A 80 17.40 8.65 4.12
N GLY A 81 18.33 7.71 3.92
CA GLY A 81 19.72 7.84 4.36
C GLY A 81 20.49 8.95 3.64
N ILE A 82 20.13 9.23 2.38
CA ILE A 82 20.73 10.29 1.56
C ILE A 82 19.98 11.60 1.79
N GLU A 83 18.65 11.56 1.88
CA GLU A 83 17.82 12.77 1.98
C GLU A 83 17.97 13.50 3.33
N HIS A 84 18.11 12.73 4.42
CA HIS A 84 18.12 13.30 5.78
C HIS A 84 19.38 12.95 6.59
N SER A 85 20.38 12.33 5.97
CA SER A 85 21.55 11.70 6.61
C SER A 85 21.21 10.49 7.48
N ALA A 86 22.11 9.50 7.51
CA ALA A 86 21.95 8.30 8.32
C ALA A 86 21.74 8.61 9.83
N GLY A 87 22.35 9.68 10.33
CA GLY A 87 22.21 10.13 11.72
C GLY A 87 20.78 10.53 12.07
N ALA A 88 20.11 11.30 11.24
CA ALA A 88 18.72 11.70 11.51
C ALA A 88 17.74 10.55 11.29
N SER A 89 18.01 9.68 10.31
CA SER A 89 17.10 8.60 9.91
C SER A 89 17.15 7.39 10.85
N PHE A 90 18.32 7.05 11.40
CA PHE A 90 18.51 5.79 12.14
C PHE A 90 18.88 5.95 13.62
N ALA A 91 19.10 7.17 14.12
CA ALA A 91 19.43 7.38 15.54
C ALA A 91 18.36 6.85 16.51
N LYS A 92 17.08 6.85 16.12
CA LYS A 92 15.98 6.30 16.95
C LYS A 92 16.06 4.79 17.10
N ASN A 93 16.55 4.08 16.09
CA ASN A 93 16.76 2.64 16.15
C ASN A 93 18.08 2.26 15.46
N PRO A 94 19.19 2.22 16.23
CA PRO A 94 20.53 2.10 15.67
C PRO A 94 20.82 0.82 14.88
N ILE A 95 19.99 -0.23 14.99
CA ILE A 95 20.19 -1.46 14.20
C ILE A 95 20.12 -1.19 12.70
N TYR A 96 19.39 -0.15 12.28
CA TYR A 96 19.23 0.19 10.86
C TYR A 96 20.36 1.04 10.29
N PHE A 97 21.39 1.38 11.08
CA PHE A 97 22.66 1.82 10.49
C PHE A 97 23.34 0.70 9.69
N ASP A 98 23.04 -0.56 10.01
CA ASP A 98 23.39 -1.71 9.17
C ASP A 98 22.28 -1.91 8.10
N PRO A 99 22.59 -1.70 6.81
CA PRO A 99 21.60 -1.83 5.74
C PRO A 99 21.04 -3.25 5.59
N GLU A 100 21.71 -4.30 6.09
CA GLU A 100 21.18 -5.67 6.07
C GLU A 100 19.83 -5.75 6.82
N ASN A 101 19.69 -5.01 7.91
CA ASN A 101 18.46 -5.01 8.71
C ASN A 101 17.28 -4.35 7.97
N ILE A 102 17.54 -3.45 7.03
CA ILE A 102 16.51 -2.88 6.15
C ILE A 102 16.00 -3.94 5.16
N VAL A 103 16.91 -4.75 4.61
CA VAL A 103 16.53 -5.86 3.71
C VAL A 103 15.72 -6.91 4.46
N LYS A 104 16.14 -7.29 5.68
CA LYS A 104 15.39 -8.22 6.53
C LYS A 104 13.98 -7.69 6.82
N LEU A 105 13.87 -6.41 7.18
CA LEU A 105 12.58 -5.77 7.41
C LEU A 105 11.68 -5.81 6.16
N ALA A 106 12.24 -5.56 4.97
CA ALA A 106 11.49 -5.63 3.72
C ALA A 106 10.92 -7.04 3.46
N ILE A 107 11.71 -8.08 3.71
CA ILE A 107 11.30 -9.48 3.54
C ILE A 107 10.24 -9.87 4.58
N GLU A 108 10.41 -9.46 5.84
CA GLU A 108 9.43 -9.72 6.91
C GLU A 108 8.09 -8.99 6.65
N GLY A 109 8.16 -7.78 6.10
CA GLY A 109 7.02 -6.98 5.67
C GLY A 109 6.15 -7.62 4.60
N GLY A 110 6.70 -8.60 3.86
CA GLY A 110 5.95 -9.50 2.98
C GLY A 110 6.02 -9.18 1.50
#